data_AF-A0A1H9G9B9-F1
#
_entry.id   AF-A0A1H9G9B9-F1
#
_cell.length_a   1.000
_cell.length_b   1.000
_cell.length_c   1.000
_cell.angle_alpha   90.00
_cell.angle_beta   90.00
_cell.angle_gamma   90.00
#
_symmetry.space_group_name_H-M   'P 1'
#
loop_
_entity.id
_entity.type
_entity.pdbx_description
1 polymer ?
#
loop_
_entity_poly.entity_id
_entity_poly.type
_entity_poly.pdbx_seq_one_letter_code
_entity_poly.pdbx_strand_id
1 'polypeptide(L)'
;MNFKQLIFVTAIVLSPSAYSASKNYCSSGIIDPNNPHTCNNNDLNRAVSDLGTDIQQGDADTLSSANTYTDGQVSNESTARQDGDASTLSSANTYTDGQVSSEATARQKGDASTLSSANTYTDGQVSSEATARQRGDASTLSSAKTYTNDQVSSESTARQKGDADTLSSANTYTDGQVSSEATARQRGDASTLSSANTYTDGQVSSEATARQNGDMNTLSSANSYTNQQINNYWSKSENQFQAVNKRIDKLGNRLNAAMASSAAIASIPYVAEDTFSLGVGAGNYSNGNAVAVGVQYKTSTNSNVRANFAKDSTGRFTSGAGFALGW
;
A
#
# COMPACT_ATOMS: atom_id res chain seq x y z
N MET A 1 -55.49 113.91 -2.90
CA MET A 1 -56.90 113.87 -2.45
C MET A 1 -56.86 113.64 -0.95
N ASN A 2 -57.26 114.49 -0.01
CA ASN A 2 -58.27 115.55 0.02
C ASN A 2 -57.87 116.48 1.19
N PHE A 3 -57.28 117.64 0.93
CA PHE A 3 -56.91 118.63 1.96
C PHE A 3 -58.06 119.63 2.08
N LYS A 4 -58.93 119.46 3.09
CA LYS A 4 -59.93 120.49 3.43
C LYS A 4 -59.23 121.55 4.29
N GLN A 5 -58.86 122.65 3.63
CA GLN A 5 -58.59 123.93 4.28
C GLN A 5 -59.82 124.33 5.10
N LEU A 6 -59.67 124.44 6.42
CA LEU A 6 -60.61 125.14 7.28
C LEU A 6 -59.94 126.45 7.68
N ILE A 7 -60.25 127.49 6.92
CA ILE A 7 -59.92 128.88 7.22
C ILE A 7 -60.73 129.26 8.46
N PHE A 8 -60.09 129.30 9.63
CA PHE A 8 -60.65 129.98 10.79
C PHE A 8 -60.47 131.48 10.56
N VAL A 9 -61.55 132.14 10.17
CA VAL A 9 -61.69 133.59 10.20
C VAL A 9 -61.61 133.99 11.67
N THR A 10 -60.50 134.63 12.05
CA THR A 10 -60.34 135.31 13.33
C THR A 10 -61.41 136.38 13.42
N ALA A 11 -62.51 136.09 14.11
CA ALA A 11 -63.34 137.14 14.64
C ALA A 11 -62.46 137.90 15.63
N ILE A 12 -62.10 139.13 15.29
CA ILE A 12 -61.65 140.12 16.27
C ILE A 12 -62.86 140.31 17.19
N VAL A 13 -62.96 139.45 18.20
CA VAL A 13 -63.88 139.64 19.32
C VAL A 13 -63.23 140.73 20.15
N LEU A 14 -63.55 141.98 19.80
CA LEU A 14 -63.53 143.05 20.79
C LEU A 14 -64.33 142.50 21.98
N SER A 15 -63.66 142.36 23.12
CA SER A 15 -64.26 141.84 24.35
C SER A 15 -65.57 142.60 24.64
N PRO A 16 -66.64 141.92 25.11
CA PRO A 16 -67.92 142.57 25.43
C PRO A 16 -67.78 143.73 26.44
N SER A 17 -66.69 143.76 27.21
CA SER A 17 -66.33 144.86 28.10
C SER A 17 -65.93 146.14 27.36
N ALA A 18 -65.21 146.06 26.24
CA ALA A 18 -64.68 147.21 25.49
C ALA A 18 -65.79 147.98 24.73
N TYR A 19 -66.80 147.27 24.22
CA TYR A 19 -67.96 147.93 23.57
C TYR A 19 -68.88 148.63 24.59
N SER A 20 -68.88 148.17 25.85
CA SER A 20 -69.72 148.71 26.92
C SER A 20 -69.09 149.93 27.63
N ALA A 21 -67.76 150.03 27.67
CA ALA A 21 -67.05 151.12 28.35
C ALA A 21 -67.05 152.44 27.54
N SER A 22 -66.92 152.41 26.21
CA SER A 22 -66.89 153.64 25.38
C SER A 22 -68.25 154.34 25.26
N LYS A 23 -69.37 153.60 25.36
CA LYS A 23 -70.72 154.17 25.35
C LYS A 23 -71.09 154.91 26.63
N ASN A 24 -70.52 154.54 27.77
CA ASN A 24 -70.99 155.01 29.07
C ASN A 24 -70.35 156.31 29.57
N TYR A 25 -69.28 156.81 28.96
CA TYR A 25 -68.61 158.01 29.49
C TYR A 25 -69.07 159.34 28.90
N CYS A 26 -69.51 159.47 27.63
CA CYS A 26 -69.97 160.76 27.07
C CYS A 26 -71.29 160.75 26.24
N SER A 27 -72.08 159.67 26.21
CA SER A 27 -73.31 159.59 25.39
C SER A 27 -74.60 159.61 26.22
N SER A 28 -75.20 160.80 26.34
CA SER A 28 -76.67 161.04 26.29
C SER A 28 -77.53 160.37 27.38
N GLY A 29 -78.16 161.06 28.35
CA GLY A 29 -78.91 162.30 28.19
C GLY A 29 -80.40 162.12 28.48
N ILE A 30 -80.79 161.61 29.67
CA ILE A 30 -82.11 161.83 30.31
C ILE A 30 -81.93 161.99 31.85
N ILE A 31 -81.75 163.26 32.25
CA ILE A 31 -82.24 164.01 33.43
C ILE A 31 -82.28 163.35 34.84
N ASP A 32 -81.24 163.59 35.65
CA ASP A 32 -81.47 164.05 37.05
C ASP A 32 -81.91 165.53 36.95
N PRO A 33 -83.08 165.94 37.48
CA PRO A 33 -83.61 167.29 37.28
C PRO A 33 -82.76 168.43 37.87
N ASN A 34 -81.69 168.14 38.63
CA ASN A 34 -80.94 169.18 39.35
C ASN A 34 -79.45 169.33 39.00
N ASN A 35 -78.82 168.50 38.14
CA ASN A 35 -77.41 168.71 37.74
C ASN A 35 -76.94 167.91 36.48
N PRO A 36 -76.68 168.54 35.31
CA PRO A 36 -76.17 167.84 34.13
C PRO A 36 -74.65 167.61 34.18
N HIS A 37 -74.20 166.36 34.08
CA HIS A 37 -72.78 166.00 33.94
C HIS A 37 -72.23 166.38 32.55
N THR A 38 -71.19 167.21 32.51
CA THR A 38 -70.38 167.51 31.31
C THR A 38 -69.10 166.69 31.34
N CYS A 39 -68.80 165.95 30.26
CA CYS A 39 -67.55 165.21 30.10
C CYS A 39 -66.34 166.13 30.31
N ASN A 40 -65.41 165.76 31.21
CA ASN A 40 -64.19 166.51 31.50
C ASN A 40 -62.92 165.74 31.06
N ASN A 41 -61.76 166.39 31.07
CA ASN A 41 -60.49 165.79 30.64
C ASN A 41 -60.06 164.55 31.45
N ASN A 42 -60.53 164.38 32.69
CA ASN A 42 -60.19 163.21 33.51
C ASN A 42 -60.93 161.94 33.04
N ASP A 43 -62.14 162.08 32.51
CA ASP A 43 -62.91 160.96 31.96
C ASP A 43 -62.32 160.47 30.63
N LEU A 44 -61.79 161.38 29.81
CA LEU A 44 -61.03 161.05 28.59
C LEU A 44 -59.71 160.33 28.92
N ASN A 45 -58.95 160.81 29.92
CA ASN A 45 -57.70 160.16 30.34
C ASN A 45 -57.93 158.74 30.87
N ARG A 46 -59.03 158.51 31.60
CA ARG A 46 -59.42 157.18 32.06
C ARG A 46 -59.80 156.26 30.90
N ALA A 47 -60.58 156.74 29.93
CA ALA A 47 -60.91 155.96 28.73
C ALA A 47 -59.67 155.62 27.88
N VAL A 48 -58.69 156.51 27.78
CA VAL A 48 -57.39 156.23 27.12
C VAL A 48 -56.58 155.20 27.89
N SER A 49 -56.61 155.25 29.23
CA SER A 49 -55.97 154.24 30.08
C SER A 49 -56.64 152.87 29.92
N ASP A 50 -57.97 152.82 29.95
CA ASP A 50 -58.76 151.59 29.79
C ASP A 50 -58.55 150.98 28.40
N LEU A 51 -58.49 151.81 27.36
CA LEU A 51 -58.11 151.38 26.01
C LEU A 51 -56.68 150.83 25.97
N GLY A 52 -55.74 151.48 26.67
CA GLY A 52 -54.36 151.00 26.80
C GLY A 52 -54.27 149.64 27.49
N THR A 53 -55.10 149.40 28.51
CA THR A 53 -55.19 148.09 29.18
C THR A 53 -55.88 147.04 28.32
N ASP A 54 -56.92 147.41 27.57
CA ASP A 54 -57.62 146.50 26.66
C ASP A 54 -56.73 146.08 25.49
N ILE A 55 -55.90 146.99 24.96
CA ILE A 55 -54.90 146.68 23.94
C ILE A 55 -53.86 145.71 24.53
N GLN A 56 -53.31 145.99 25.72
CA GLN A 56 -52.35 145.09 26.36
C GLN A 56 -52.94 143.70 26.64
N GLN A 57 -54.20 143.63 27.07
CA GLN A 57 -54.90 142.37 27.30
C GLN A 57 -55.17 141.63 25.98
N GLY A 58 -55.61 142.34 24.94
CA GLY A 58 -55.82 141.78 23.61
C GLY A 58 -54.53 141.26 22.97
N ASP A 59 -53.41 141.97 23.14
CA ASP A 59 -52.07 141.55 22.71
C ASP A 59 -51.63 140.31 23.49
N ALA A 60 -51.84 140.28 24.81
CA ALA A 60 -51.52 139.12 25.66
C ALA A 60 -52.37 137.89 25.31
N ASP A 61 -53.66 138.06 25.06
CA ASP A 61 -54.59 136.99 24.67
C ASP A 61 -54.26 136.44 23.28
N THR A 62 -53.93 137.34 22.34
CA THR A 62 -53.49 136.97 20.99
C THR A 62 -52.18 136.20 21.02
N LEU A 63 -51.19 136.69 21.79
CA LEU A 63 -49.91 136.02 21.97
C LEU A 63 -50.08 134.67 22.67
N SER A 64 -50.90 134.59 23.71
CA SER A 64 -51.23 133.34 24.42
C SER A 64 -51.87 132.31 23.49
N SER A 65 -52.83 132.75 22.67
CA SER A 65 -53.48 131.91 21.65
C SER A 65 -52.50 131.44 20.59
N ALA A 66 -51.62 132.34 20.10
CA ALA A 66 -50.60 132.03 19.11
C ALA A 66 -49.54 131.05 19.65
N ASN A 67 -49.10 131.22 20.90
CA ASN A 67 -48.19 130.31 21.59
C ASN A 67 -48.84 128.95 21.78
N THR A 68 -50.08 128.90 22.28
CA THR A 68 -50.82 127.64 22.47
C THR A 68 -50.98 126.88 21.14
N TYR A 69 -51.28 127.58 20.05
CA TYR A 69 -51.35 126.97 18.72
C TYR A 69 -49.98 126.46 18.27
N THR A 70 -48.93 127.27 18.38
CA THR A 70 -47.57 126.92 17.95
C THR A 70 -47.01 125.74 18.76
N ASP A 71 -47.17 125.75 20.08
CA ASP A 71 -46.77 124.67 20.98
C ASP A 71 -47.55 123.39 20.67
N GLY A 72 -48.86 123.50 20.38
CA GLY A 72 -49.68 122.38 19.91
C GLY A 72 -49.19 121.80 18.59
N GLN A 73 -48.83 122.65 17.61
CA GLN A 73 -48.27 122.20 16.33
C GLN A 73 -46.90 121.52 16.51
N VAL A 74 -46.01 122.10 17.32
CA VAL A 74 -44.68 121.53 17.61
C VAL A 74 -44.81 120.19 18.33
N SER A 75 -45.75 120.08 19.28
CA SER A 75 -46.06 118.82 19.96
C SER A 75 -46.55 117.76 18.98
N ASN A 76 -47.53 118.10 18.13
CA ASN A 76 -48.06 117.18 17.10
C ASN A 76 -46.96 116.72 16.13
N GLU A 77 -46.12 117.62 15.64
CA GLU A 77 -44.99 117.29 14.77
C GLU A 77 -43.95 116.42 15.49
N SER A 78 -43.67 116.69 16.77
CA SER A 78 -42.78 115.85 17.58
C SER A 78 -43.32 114.43 17.72
N THR A 79 -44.62 114.26 17.99
CA THR A 79 -45.26 112.94 18.03
C THR A 79 -45.22 112.27 16.66
N ALA A 80 -45.54 112.98 15.58
CA ALA A 80 -45.49 112.43 14.22
C ALA A 80 -44.09 111.94 13.83
N ARG A 81 -43.03 112.67 14.20
CA ARG A 81 -41.64 112.23 14.00
C ARG A 81 -41.30 110.98 14.82
N GLN A 82 -41.69 110.94 16.10
CA GLN A 82 -41.46 109.75 16.95
C GLN A 82 -42.17 108.51 16.40
N ASP A 83 -43.43 108.65 15.95
CA ASP A 83 -44.20 107.57 15.33
C ASP A 83 -43.57 107.12 14.01
N GLY A 84 -43.09 108.08 13.20
CA GLY A 84 -42.35 107.81 11.96
C GLY A 84 -41.04 107.05 12.18
N ASP A 85 -40.25 107.47 13.17
CA ASP A 85 -38.99 106.81 13.56
C ASP A 85 -39.26 105.39 14.09
N ALA A 86 -40.26 105.23 14.96
CA ALA A 86 -40.67 103.93 15.49
C ALA A 86 -41.17 102.98 14.39
N SER A 87 -41.98 103.48 13.45
CA SER A 87 -42.47 102.71 12.31
C SER A 87 -41.33 102.28 11.36
N THR A 88 -40.40 103.18 11.08
CA THR A 88 -39.22 102.91 10.25
C THR A 88 -38.31 101.87 10.89
N LEU A 89 -38.02 102.01 12.19
CA LEU A 89 -37.21 101.05 12.95
C LEU A 89 -37.90 99.68 13.01
N SER A 90 -39.20 99.64 13.28
CA SER A 90 -39.99 98.40 13.31
C SER A 90 -39.96 97.67 11.95
N SER A 91 -40.13 98.42 10.86
CA SER A 91 -40.06 97.88 9.50
C SER A 91 -38.65 97.35 9.16
N ALA A 92 -37.61 98.09 9.54
CA ALA A 92 -36.21 97.69 9.34
C ALA A 92 -35.83 96.44 10.14
N ASN A 93 -36.28 96.34 11.40
CA ASN A 93 -36.08 95.16 12.23
C ASN A 93 -36.82 93.95 11.65
N THR A 94 -38.10 94.11 11.28
CA THR A 94 -38.91 93.04 10.67
C THR A 94 -38.25 92.50 9.39
N TYR A 95 -37.74 93.39 8.53
CA TYR A 95 -37.02 93.00 7.33
C TYR A 95 -35.73 92.24 7.67
N THR A 96 -34.92 92.78 8.58
CA THR A 96 -33.63 92.17 8.97
C THR A 96 -33.83 90.80 9.61
N ASP A 97 -34.78 90.67 10.53
CA ASP A 97 -35.13 89.39 11.17
C ASP A 97 -35.61 88.36 10.15
N GLY A 98 -36.42 88.79 9.18
CA GLY A 98 -36.86 87.95 8.05
C GLY A 98 -35.71 87.46 7.18
N GLN A 99 -34.76 88.33 6.86
CA GLN A 99 -33.55 87.97 6.10
C GLN A 99 -32.67 87.00 6.88
N VAL A 100 -32.42 87.26 8.17
CA VAL A 100 -31.61 86.40 9.04
C VAL A 100 -32.24 85.01 9.17
N SER A 101 -33.56 84.94 9.35
CA SER A 101 -34.30 83.67 9.43
C SER A 101 -34.25 82.89 8.12
N SER A 102 -34.39 83.58 6.98
CA SER A 102 -34.29 82.96 5.65
C SER A 102 -32.88 82.40 5.40
N GLU A 103 -31.84 83.16 5.73
CA GLU A 103 -30.45 82.73 5.61
C GLU A 103 -30.13 81.56 6.56
N ALA A 104 -30.62 81.59 7.80
CA ALA A 104 -30.47 80.47 8.73
C ALA A 104 -31.11 79.18 8.21
N THR A 105 -32.28 79.28 7.58
CA THR A 105 -32.97 78.16 6.94
C THR A 105 -32.20 77.64 5.73
N ALA A 106 -31.67 78.55 4.90
CA ALA A 106 -30.85 78.20 3.74
C ALA A 106 -29.57 77.46 4.14
N ARG A 107 -28.87 77.93 5.18
CA ARG A 107 -27.68 77.26 5.73
C ARG A 107 -28.00 75.87 6.27
N GLN A 108 -29.05 75.71 7.07
CA GLN A 108 -29.46 74.39 7.57
C GLN A 108 -29.76 73.41 6.43
N LYS A 109 -30.42 73.86 5.36
CA LYS A 109 -30.67 73.03 4.18
C LYS A 109 -29.38 72.67 3.44
N GLY A 110 -28.45 73.62 3.31
CA GLY A 110 -27.13 73.39 2.71
C GLY A 110 -26.30 72.37 3.49
N ASP A 111 -26.26 72.50 4.82
CA ASP A 111 -25.56 71.57 5.71
C ASP A 111 -26.16 70.16 5.63
N ALA A 112 -27.49 70.04 5.68
CA ALA A 112 -28.18 68.77 5.54
C ALA A 112 -27.93 68.11 4.17
N SER A 113 -27.93 68.89 3.09
CA SER A 113 -27.64 68.39 1.75
C SER A 113 -26.19 67.92 1.61
N THR A 114 -25.24 68.66 2.18
CA THR A 114 -23.81 68.31 2.16
C THR A 114 -23.56 67.03 2.96
N LEU A 115 -24.13 66.93 4.17
CA LEU A 115 -24.03 65.74 5.01
C LEU A 115 -24.66 64.51 4.34
N SER A 116 -25.84 64.65 3.75
CA SER A 116 -26.51 63.56 3.03
C SER A 116 -25.68 63.07 1.84
N SER A 117 -25.05 63.99 1.10
CA SER A 117 -24.19 63.64 -0.03
C SER A 117 -22.91 62.93 0.42
N ALA A 118 -22.29 63.43 1.50
CA ALA A 118 -21.08 62.83 2.09
C ALA A 118 -21.35 61.42 2.64
N ASN A 119 -22.47 61.22 3.34
CA ASN A 119 -22.89 59.91 3.83
C ASN A 119 -23.14 58.94 2.67
N THR A 120 -23.92 59.37 1.67
CA THR A 120 -24.21 58.54 0.49
C THR A 120 -22.93 58.10 -0.24
N TYR A 121 -21.98 59.01 -0.42
CA TYR A 121 -20.68 58.70 -1.02
C TYR A 121 -19.90 57.70 -0.16
N THR A 122 -19.78 57.96 1.15
CA THR A 122 -19.04 57.11 2.08
C THR A 122 -19.63 55.71 2.17
N ASP A 123 -20.95 55.59 2.29
CA ASP A 123 -21.67 54.32 2.32
C ASP A 123 -21.47 53.53 1.02
N GLY A 124 -21.49 54.22 -0.13
CA GLY A 124 -21.20 53.63 -1.44
C GLY A 124 -19.77 53.09 -1.54
N GLN A 125 -18.78 53.83 -1.04
CA GLN A 125 -17.38 53.38 -1.01
C GLN A 125 -17.20 52.18 -0.08
N VAL A 126 -17.78 52.23 1.13
CA VAL A 126 -17.72 51.12 2.09
C VAL A 126 -18.37 49.85 1.54
N SER A 127 -19.52 49.98 0.88
CA SER A 127 -20.21 48.85 0.24
C SER A 127 -19.39 48.25 -0.92
N SER A 128 -18.78 49.10 -1.74
CA SER A 128 -17.92 48.68 -2.85
C SER A 128 -16.68 47.93 -2.35
N GLU A 129 -16.02 48.45 -1.31
CA GLU A 129 -14.86 47.83 -0.67
C GLU A 129 -15.22 46.50 0.00
N ALA A 130 -16.37 46.43 0.70
CA ALA A 130 -16.85 45.19 1.29
C ALA A 130 -17.09 44.10 0.23
N THR A 131 -17.66 44.49 -0.92
CA THR A 131 -17.87 43.59 -2.05
C THR A 131 -16.55 43.14 -2.68
N ALA A 132 -15.58 44.06 -2.83
CA ALA A 132 -14.25 43.74 -3.35
C ALA A 132 -13.51 42.73 -2.45
N ARG A 133 -13.55 42.93 -1.12
CA ARG A 133 -12.98 41.98 -0.16
C ARG A 133 -13.63 40.61 -0.21
N GLN A 134 -14.96 40.53 -0.26
CA GLN A 134 -15.66 39.24 -0.39
C GLN A 134 -15.26 38.48 -1.66
N ARG A 135 -15.10 39.18 -2.79
CA ARG A 135 -14.61 38.56 -4.04
C ARG A 135 -13.16 38.09 -3.91
N GLY A 136 -12.31 38.90 -3.28
CA GLY A 136 -10.91 38.56 -3.01
C GLY A 136 -10.77 37.31 -2.13
N ASP A 137 -11.54 37.24 -1.04
CA ASP A 137 -11.58 36.11 -0.13
C ASP A 137 -12.08 34.84 -0.84
N ALA A 138 -13.17 34.94 -1.61
CA ALA A 138 -13.71 33.83 -2.38
C ALA A 138 -12.71 33.30 -3.43
N SER A 139 -12.03 34.21 -4.14
CA SER A 139 -10.99 33.85 -5.11
C SER A 139 -9.81 33.15 -4.44
N THR A 140 -9.33 33.70 -3.32
CA THR A 140 -8.20 33.12 -2.57
C THR A 140 -8.54 31.74 -2.04
N LEU A 141 -9.73 31.57 -1.47
CA LEU A 141 -10.21 30.29 -0.97
C LEU A 141 -10.37 29.25 -2.10
N SER A 142 -10.87 29.67 -3.27
CA SER A 142 -11.01 28.80 -4.44
C SER A 142 -9.65 28.31 -4.95
N SER A 143 -8.68 29.21 -5.08
CA SER A 143 -7.31 28.87 -5.47
C SER A 143 -6.64 27.94 -4.47
N ALA A 144 -6.79 28.21 -3.17
CA ALA A 144 -6.23 27.36 -2.11
C ALA A 144 -6.84 25.94 -2.11
N LYS A 145 -8.16 25.83 -2.30
CA LYS A 145 -8.85 24.52 -2.43
C LYS A 145 -8.37 23.75 -3.64
N THR A 146 -8.25 24.41 -4.78
CA THR A 146 -7.77 23.79 -6.03
C THR A 146 -6.36 23.26 -5.84
N TYR A 147 -5.44 24.10 -5.36
CA TYR A 147 -4.07 23.70 -5.05
C TYR A 147 -4.01 22.50 -4.10
N THR A 148 -4.76 22.54 -2.99
CA THR A 148 -4.78 21.44 -2.02
C THR A 148 -5.31 20.14 -2.63
N ASN A 149 -6.40 20.21 -3.41
CA ASN A 149 -6.96 19.05 -4.09
C ASN A 149 -5.98 18.44 -5.10
N ASP A 150 -5.29 19.28 -5.88
CA ASP A 150 -4.30 18.83 -6.86
C ASP A 150 -3.11 18.15 -6.18
N GLN A 151 -2.63 18.70 -5.06
CA GLN A 151 -1.57 18.08 -4.26
C GLN A 151 -2.00 16.73 -3.69
N VAL A 152 -3.21 16.65 -3.10
CA VAL A 152 -3.75 15.40 -2.55
C VAL A 152 -3.93 14.34 -3.65
N SER A 153 -4.42 14.74 -4.83
CA SER A 153 -4.60 13.84 -5.97
C SER A 153 -3.26 13.31 -6.50
N SER A 154 -2.25 14.19 -6.60
CA SER A 154 -0.90 13.84 -7.03
C SER A 154 -0.24 12.87 -6.06
N GLU A 155 -0.32 13.15 -4.75
CA GLU A 155 0.19 12.29 -3.69
C GLU A 155 -0.50 10.92 -3.68
N SER A 156 -1.84 10.89 -3.84
CA SER A 156 -2.61 9.66 -3.95
C SER A 156 -2.15 8.80 -5.13
N THR A 157 -1.91 9.43 -6.29
CA THR A 157 -1.42 8.75 -7.49
C THR A 157 -0.01 8.21 -7.29
N ALA A 158 0.88 8.99 -6.66
CA ALA A 158 2.24 8.57 -6.35
C ALA A 158 2.26 7.36 -5.39
N ARG A 159 1.43 7.37 -4.35
CA ARG A 159 1.30 6.22 -3.43
C ARG A 159 0.79 4.97 -4.13
N GLN A 160 -0.29 5.08 -4.93
CA GLN A 160 -0.81 3.95 -5.69
C GLN A 160 0.24 3.35 -6.64
N LYS A 161 1.03 4.21 -7.31
CA LYS A 161 2.13 3.77 -8.14
C LYS A 161 3.22 3.07 -7.32
N GLY A 162 3.61 3.64 -6.18
CA GLY A 162 4.61 3.04 -5.29
C GLY A 162 4.19 1.66 -4.76
N ASP A 163 2.92 1.50 -4.39
CA ASP A 163 2.36 0.22 -3.95
C ASP A 163 2.37 -0.81 -5.08
N ALA A 164 1.96 -0.41 -6.29
CA ALA A 164 1.96 -1.29 -7.47
C ALA A 164 3.38 -1.73 -7.86
N ASP A 165 4.35 -0.80 -7.87
CA ASP A 165 5.75 -1.09 -8.18
C ASP A 165 6.37 -2.05 -7.13
N THR A 166 6.06 -1.83 -5.85
CA THR A 166 6.51 -2.69 -4.74
C THR A 166 5.94 -4.09 -4.86
N LEU A 167 4.63 -4.22 -5.11
CA LEU A 167 3.97 -5.51 -5.29
C LEU A 167 4.54 -6.27 -6.50
N SER A 168 4.72 -5.58 -7.64
CA SER A 168 5.30 -6.17 -8.84
C SER A 168 6.73 -6.68 -8.60
N SER A 169 7.54 -5.91 -7.88
CA SER A 169 8.91 -6.29 -7.53
C SER A 169 8.95 -7.50 -6.60
N ALA A 170 8.07 -7.53 -5.58
CA ALA A 170 7.95 -8.64 -4.64
C ALA A 170 7.50 -9.95 -5.33
N ASN A 171 6.53 -9.86 -6.24
CA ASN A 171 6.08 -11.01 -7.03
C ASN A 171 7.21 -11.53 -7.93
N THR A 172 7.87 -10.64 -8.68
CA THR A 172 8.99 -11.02 -9.55
C THR A 172 10.11 -11.72 -8.78
N TYR A 173 10.45 -11.19 -7.60
CA TYR A 173 11.45 -11.81 -6.73
C TYR A 173 11.00 -13.19 -6.25
N THR A 174 9.77 -13.29 -5.73
CA THR A 174 9.23 -14.54 -5.18
C THR A 174 9.10 -15.62 -6.26
N ASP A 175 8.57 -15.28 -7.44
CA ASP A 175 8.44 -16.18 -8.57
C ASP A 175 9.83 -16.67 -9.06
N GLY A 176 10.81 -15.77 -9.11
CA GLY A 176 12.20 -16.10 -9.43
C GLY A 176 12.83 -17.07 -8.43
N GLN A 177 12.60 -16.88 -7.14
CA GLN A 177 13.07 -17.80 -6.08
C GLN A 177 12.39 -19.17 -6.19
N VAL A 178 11.07 -19.21 -6.37
CA VAL A 178 10.31 -20.45 -6.53
C VAL A 178 10.77 -21.23 -7.77
N SER A 179 10.98 -20.56 -8.90
CA SER A 179 11.48 -21.19 -10.12
C SER A 179 12.91 -21.75 -9.94
N SER A 180 13.76 -21.01 -9.24
CA SER A 180 15.14 -21.45 -8.95
C SER A 180 15.16 -22.68 -8.05
N GLU A 181 14.34 -22.68 -7.00
CA GLU A 181 14.17 -23.82 -6.08
C GLU A 181 13.59 -25.05 -6.78
N ALA A 182 12.58 -24.86 -7.65
CA ALA A 182 12.02 -25.96 -8.45
C ALA A 182 13.08 -26.61 -9.35
N THR A 183 13.94 -25.78 -9.97
CA THR A 183 15.06 -26.26 -10.80
C THR A 183 16.10 -26.99 -9.95
N ALA A 184 16.43 -26.47 -8.77
CA ALA A 184 17.36 -27.11 -7.83
C ALA A 184 16.86 -28.48 -7.38
N ARG A 185 15.57 -28.60 -7.03
CA ARG A 185 14.94 -29.88 -6.68
C ARG A 185 14.97 -30.88 -7.83
N GLN A 186 14.60 -30.47 -9.05
CA GLN A 186 14.69 -31.35 -10.22
C GLN A 186 16.12 -31.87 -10.46
N ARG A 187 17.13 -31.00 -10.31
CA ARG A 187 18.53 -31.42 -10.41
C ARG A 187 18.93 -32.38 -9.30
N GLY A 188 18.50 -32.12 -8.06
CA GLY A 188 18.73 -32.99 -6.92
C GLY A 188 18.11 -34.38 -7.10
N ASP A 189 16.86 -34.44 -7.56
CA ASP A 189 16.15 -35.69 -7.84
C ASP A 189 16.84 -36.47 -8.96
N ALA A 190 17.20 -35.81 -10.06
CA ALA A 190 17.92 -36.45 -11.17
C ALA A 190 19.30 -37.00 -10.72
N SER A 191 20.05 -36.24 -9.92
CA SER A 191 21.33 -36.68 -9.38
C SER A 191 21.19 -37.88 -8.45
N THR A 192 20.16 -37.86 -7.59
CA THR A 192 19.87 -38.96 -6.65
C THR A 192 19.49 -40.22 -7.42
N LEU A 193 18.60 -40.10 -8.40
CA LEU A 193 18.18 -41.22 -9.25
C LEU A 193 19.36 -41.81 -10.03
N SER A 194 20.21 -40.96 -10.63
CA SER A 194 21.40 -41.41 -11.35
C SER A 194 22.37 -42.17 -10.44
N SER A 195 22.57 -41.68 -9.21
CA SER A 195 23.44 -42.32 -8.23
C SER A 195 22.88 -43.67 -7.78
N ALA A 196 21.56 -43.74 -7.53
CA ALA A 196 20.87 -44.98 -7.16
C ALA A 196 20.92 -46.04 -8.27
N ASN A 197 20.74 -45.64 -9.53
CA ASN A 197 20.87 -46.53 -10.68
C ASN A 197 22.31 -47.06 -10.80
N THR A 198 23.30 -46.16 -10.74
CA THR A 198 24.73 -46.55 -10.80
C THR A 198 25.09 -47.55 -9.70
N TYR A 199 24.62 -47.31 -8.48
CA TYR A 199 24.83 -48.23 -7.36
C TYR A 199 24.18 -49.58 -7.61
N THR A 200 22.88 -49.59 -7.98
CA THR A 200 22.12 -50.82 -8.26
C THR A 200 22.75 -51.62 -9.39
N ASP A 201 23.09 -50.98 -10.51
CA ASP A 201 23.74 -51.62 -11.66
C ASP A 201 25.09 -52.23 -11.26
N GLY A 202 25.87 -51.51 -10.45
CA GLY A 202 27.13 -52.01 -9.90
C GLY A 202 26.96 -53.24 -9.01
N GLN A 203 25.95 -53.25 -8.14
CA GLN A 203 25.62 -54.41 -7.29
C GLN A 203 25.17 -55.60 -8.15
N VAL A 204 24.29 -55.38 -9.12
CA VAL A 204 23.81 -56.43 -10.04
C VAL A 204 24.96 -57.02 -10.84
N SER A 205 25.86 -56.19 -11.37
CA SER A 205 27.04 -56.65 -12.10
C SER A 205 28.01 -57.46 -11.22
N SER A 206 28.19 -57.04 -9.96
CA SER A 206 29.06 -57.73 -9.01
C SER A 206 28.49 -59.09 -8.63
N GLU A 207 27.19 -59.17 -8.34
CA GLU A 207 26.48 -60.42 -8.06
C GLU A 207 26.51 -61.37 -9.27
N ALA A 208 26.28 -60.86 -10.49
CA ALA A 208 26.39 -61.66 -11.70
C ALA A 208 27.78 -62.29 -11.86
N THR A 209 28.83 -61.51 -11.59
CA THR A 209 30.22 -61.99 -11.61
C THR A 209 30.47 -63.04 -10.52
N ALA A 210 29.95 -62.81 -9.31
CA ALA A 210 30.06 -63.75 -8.20
C ALA A 210 29.40 -65.10 -8.51
N ARG A 211 28.20 -65.09 -9.14
CA ARG A 211 27.52 -66.32 -9.60
C ARG A 211 28.31 -67.04 -10.66
N GLN A 212 28.80 -66.33 -11.70
CA GLN A 212 29.63 -66.94 -12.74
C GLN A 212 30.89 -67.60 -12.15
N ASN A 213 31.56 -66.93 -11.20
CA ASN A 213 32.71 -67.50 -10.50
C ASN A 213 32.32 -68.71 -9.65
N GLY A 214 31.19 -68.65 -8.95
CA GLY A 214 30.64 -69.78 -8.18
C GLY A 214 30.32 -71.00 -9.05
N ASP A 215 29.71 -70.78 -10.21
CA ASP A 215 29.39 -71.81 -11.20
C ASP A 215 30.66 -72.43 -11.77
N MET A 216 31.65 -71.61 -12.15
CA MET A 216 32.96 -72.09 -12.63
C MET A 216 33.68 -72.93 -11.56
N ASN A 217 33.67 -72.49 -10.30
CA ASN A 217 34.29 -73.22 -9.19
C ASN A 217 33.59 -74.56 -8.92
N THR A 218 32.25 -74.56 -8.97
CA THR A 218 31.44 -75.77 -8.79
C THR A 218 31.69 -76.76 -9.93
N LEU A 219 31.68 -76.29 -11.17
CA LEU A 219 31.96 -77.10 -12.35
C LEU A 219 33.39 -77.67 -12.32
N SER A 220 34.38 -76.85 -11.98
CA SER A 220 35.78 -77.29 -11.82
C SER A 220 35.91 -78.37 -10.74
N SER A 221 35.25 -78.18 -9.59
CA SER A 221 35.25 -79.16 -8.50
C SER A 221 34.57 -80.47 -8.90
N ALA A 222 33.42 -80.40 -9.59
CA ALA A 222 32.71 -81.56 -10.11
C ALA A 222 33.53 -82.34 -11.14
N ASN A 223 34.23 -81.63 -12.05
CA ASN A 223 35.14 -82.23 -13.02
C ASN A 223 36.33 -82.90 -12.31
N SER A 224 36.95 -82.25 -11.33
CA SER A 224 38.05 -82.80 -10.54
C SER A 224 37.63 -84.08 -9.81
N TYR A 225 36.48 -84.06 -9.12
CA TYR A 225 35.92 -85.23 -8.45
C TYR A 225 35.64 -86.37 -9.43
N THR A 226 34.97 -86.07 -10.55
CA THR A 226 34.65 -87.07 -11.58
C THR A 226 35.92 -87.67 -12.18
N ASN A 227 36.91 -86.85 -12.52
CA ASN A 227 38.21 -87.30 -13.01
C ASN A 227 38.93 -88.19 -11.99
N GLN A 228 38.90 -87.82 -10.71
CA GLN A 228 39.48 -88.64 -9.64
C GLN A 228 38.77 -90.00 -9.53
N GLN A 229 37.43 -90.03 -9.57
CA GLN A 229 36.68 -91.29 -9.55
C GLN A 229 37.02 -92.16 -10.77
N ILE A 230 37.03 -91.57 -11.97
CA ILE A 230 37.40 -92.26 -13.21
C ILE A 230 38.82 -92.83 -13.11
N ASN A 231 39.80 -92.05 -12.65
CA ASN A 231 41.18 -92.51 -12.47
C ASN A 231 41.29 -93.65 -11.44
N ASN A 232 40.51 -93.59 -10.35
CA ASN A 232 40.44 -94.67 -9.37
C ASN A 232 39.85 -95.95 -9.99
N TYR A 233 38.81 -95.85 -10.82
CA TYR A 233 38.24 -96.98 -11.55
C TYR A 233 39.23 -97.56 -12.57
N TRP A 234 39.92 -96.72 -13.35
CA TRP A 234 40.96 -97.15 -14.27
C TRP A 234 42.10 -97.88 -13.56
N SER A 235 42.60 -97.34 -12.44
CA SER A 235 43.64 -97.99 -11.64
C SER A 235 43.19 -99.34 -11.07
N LYS A 236 41.95 -99.45 -10.57
CA LYS A 236 41.39 -100.73 -10.12
C LYS A 236 41.28 -101.73 -11.27
N SER A 237 40.82 -101.29 -12.44
CA SER A 237 40.68 -102.13 -13.64
C SER A 237 42.05 -102.62 -14.13
N GLU A 238 43.05 -101.74 -14.21
CA GLU A 238 44.42 -102.08 -14.59
C GLU A 238 45.04 -103.09 -13.62
N ASN A 239 44.89 -102.87 -12.30
CA ASN A 239 45.35 -103.82 -11.29
C ASN A 239 44.67 -105.19 -11.42
N GLN A 240 43.36 -105.22 -11.70
CA GLN A 240 42.64 -106.46 -11.97
C GLN A 240 43.13 -107.13 -13.26
N PHE A 241 43.37 -106.38 -14.33
CA PHE A 241 43.87 -106.90 -15.59
C PHE A 241 45.27 -107.49 -15.45
N GLN A 242 46.18 -106.79 -14.75
CA GLN A 242 47.50 -107.33 -14.42
C GLN A 242 47.42 -108.58 -13.55
N ALA A 243 46.51 -108.63 -12.58
CA ALA A 243 46.28 -109.82 -11.78
C ALA A 243 45.75 -110.99 -12.63
N VAL A 244 44.89 -110.72 -13.61
CA VAL A 244 44.41 -111.70 -14.59
C VAL A 244 45.56 -112.19 -15.48
N ASN A 245 46.38 -111.31 -16.04
CA ASN A 245 47.55 -111.69 -16.85
C ASN A 245 48.51 -112.58 -16.05
N LYS A 246 48.86 -112.20 -14.81
CA LYS A 246 49.68 -113.05 -13.93
C LYS A 246 49.05 -114.41 -13.64
N ARG A 247 47.72 -114.48 -13.51
CA ARG A 247 46.99 -115.76 -13.34
C ARG A 247 47.05 -116.59 -14.61
N ILE A 248 46.93 -115.98 -15.78
CA ILE A 248 47.06 -116.64 -17.08
C ILE A 248 48.48 -117.19 -17.26
N ASP A 249 49.51 -116.38 -17.00
CA ASP A 249 50.93 -116.82 -17.09
C ASP A 249 51.22 -117.97 -16.12
N LYS A 250 50.73 -117.85 -14.88
CA LYS A 250 50.88 -118.91 -13.87
C LYS A 250 50.13 -120.18 -14.27
N LEU A 251 48.97 -120.05 -14.90
CA LEU A 251 48.22 -121.19 -15.44
C LEU A 251 48.99 -121.82 -16.61
N GLY A 252 49.53 -121.04 -17.54
CA GLY A 252 50.38 -121.51 -18.63
C GLY A 252 51.60 -122.28 -18.12
N ASN A 253 52.33 -121.72 -17.16
CA ASN A 253 53.48 -122.38 -16.54
C ASN A 253 53.08 -123.67 -15.80
N ARG A 254 51.95 -123.67 -15.09
CA ARG A 254 51.42 -124.86 -14.42
C ARG A 254 50.97 -125.93 -15.41
N LEU A 255 50.36 -125.54 -16.52
CA LEU A 255 49.98 -126.47 -17.59
C LEU A 255 51.22 -127.07 -18.26
N ASN A 256 52.22 -126.26 -18.57
CA ASN A 256 53.49 -126.73 -19.13
C ASN A 256 54.17 -127.74 -18.20
N ALA A 257 54.21 -127.44 -16.89
CA ALA A 257 54.76 -128.32 -15.87
C ALA A 257 53.94 -129.60 -15.65
N ALA A 258 52.61 -129.53 -15.77
CA ALA A 258 51.73 -130.69 -15.74
C ALA A 258 51.91 -131.58 -16.98
N MET A 259 52.05 -130.99 -18.17
CA MET A 259 52.35 -131.74 -19.40
C MET A 259 53.73 -132.39 -19.34
N ALA A 260 54.72 -131.70 -18.77
CA ALA A 260 56.03 -132.29 -18.48
C ALA A 260 55.91 -133.47 -17.50
N SER A 261 55.02 -133.40 -16.49
CA SER A 261 54.72 -134.54 -15.61
C SER A 261 54.12 -135.70 -16.37
N SER A 262 53.14 -135.45 -17.26
CA SER A 262 52.55 -136.50 -18.10
C SER A 262 53.57 -137.13 -19.04
N ALA A 263 54.44 -136.33 -19.67
CA ALA A 263 55.53 -136.81 -20.50
C ALA A 263 56.55 -137.64 -19.68
N ALA A 264 56.91 -137.17 -18.48
CA ALA A 264 57.78 -137.90 -17.56
C ALA A 264 57.19 -139.26 -17.19
N ILE A 265 55.90 -139.31 -16.81
CA ILE A 265 55.17 -140.55 -16.50
C ILE A 265 55.11 -141.49 -17.72
N ALA A 266 54.80 -140.95 -18.90
CA ALA A 266 54.72 -141.74 -20.13
C ALA A 266 56.07 -142.31 -20.56
N SER A 267 57.16 -141.60 -20.26
CA SER A 267 58.53 -142.03 -20.58
C SER A 267 59.10 -143.07 -19.61
N ILE A 268 58.39 -143.42 -18.54
CA ILE A 268 58.87 -144.40 -17.56
C ILE A 268 58.99 -145.78 -18.24
N PRO A 269 60.20 -146.37 -18.33
CA PRO A 269 60.34 -147.73 -18.82
C PRO A 269 59.93 -148.73 -17.75
N TYR A 270 59.31 -149.83 -18.16
CA TYR A 270 59.01 -150.96 -17.29
C TYR A 270 59.52 -152.24 -17.92
N VAL A 271 60.13 -153.10 -17.12
CA VAL A 271 60.64 -154.41 -17.56
C VAL A 271 59.46 -155.36 -17.66
N ALA A 272 59.23 -155.90 -18.85
CA ALA A 272 58.05 -156.71 -19.15
C ALA A 272 58.09 -158.11 -18.52
N GLU A 273 59.26 -158.63 -18.18
CA GLU A 273 59.45 -160.01 -17.72
C GLU A 273 59.30 -160.18 -16.20
N ASP A 274 59.48 -159.11 -15.42
CA ASP A 274 59.45 -159.17 -13.95
C ASP A 274 58.06 -158.87 -13.36
N THR A 275 57.76 -159.52 -12.23
CA THR A 275 56.50 -159.34 -11.48
C THR A 275 56.37 -157.93 -10.90
N PHE A 276 57.51 -157.30 -10.56
CA PHE A 276 57.59 -155.95 -10.03
C PHE A 276 58.64 -155.17 -10.81
N SER A 277 58.30 -153.96 -11.26
CA SER A 277 59.28 -153.04 -11.85
C SER A 277 59.12 -151.63 -11.32
N LEU A 278 60.25 -150.98 -11.06
CA LEU A 278 60.37 -149.58 -10.69
C LEU A 278 61.05 -148.84 -11.83
N GLY A 279 60.42 -147.80 -12.33
CA GLY A 279 60.97 -146.94 -13.36
C GLY A 279 60.97 -145.49 -12.92
N VAL A 280 61.90 -144.73 -13.49
CA VAL A 280 62.01 -143.28 -13.32
C VAL A 280 62.02 -142.66 -14.72
N GLY A 281 61.23 -141.61 -14.90
CA GLY A 281 61.11 -140.87 -16.14
C GLY A 281 61.31 -139.38 -15.88
N ALA A 282 61.82 -138.68 -16.87
CA ALA A 282 61.95 -137.22 -16.83
C ALA A 282 61.28 -136.66 -18.08
N GLY A 283 60.53 -135.58 -17.91
CA GLY A 283 59.76 -134.95 -18.98
C GLY A 283 60.03 -133.47 -19.01
N ASN A 284 60.11 -132.95 -20.23
CA ASN A 284 60.18 -131.52 -20.50
C ASN A 284 59.07 -131.15 -21.49
N TYR A 285 58.38 -130.04 -21.24
CA TYR A 285 57.44 -129.45 -22.18
C TYR A 285 57.49 -127.93 -22.06
N SER A 286 57.92 -127.26 -23.13
CA SER A 286 58.17 -125.80 -23.13
C SER A 286 59.09 -125.41 -21.95
N ASN A 287 58.65 -124.51 -21.06
CA ASN A 287 59.38 -124.11 -19.86
C ASN A 287 59.09 -124.97 -18.61
N GLY A 288 58.28 -126.03 -18.73
CA GLY A 288 57.96 -126.96 -17.66
C GLY A 288 58.90 -128.17 -17.66
N ASN A 289 59.34 -128.58 -16.48
CA ASN A 289 60.13 -129.80 -16.28
C ASN A 289 59.48 -130.63 -15.19
N ALA A 290 59.54 -131.95 -15.30
CA ALA A 290 59.06 -132.83 -14.24
C ALA A 290 59.87 -134.13 -14.19
N VAL A 291 59.89 -134.71 -12.99
CA VAL A 291 60.45 -136.04 -12.75
C VAL A 291 59.32 -136.92 -12.23
N ALA A 292 59.23 -138.12 -12.77
CA ALA A 292 58.24 -139.11 -12.42
C ALA A 292 58.90 -140.41 -11.97
N VAL A 293 58.26 -141.07 -11.01
CA VAL A 293 58.58 -142.40 -10.53
C VAL A 293 57.33 -143.26 -10.67
N GLY A 294 57.52 -144.48 -11.14
CA GLY A 294 56.43 -145.38 -11.48
C GLY A 294 56.75 -146.77 -11.01
N VAL A 295 55.76 -147.41 -10.40
CA VAL A 295 55.83 -148.83 -10.04
C VAL A 295 54.80 -149.59 -10.87
N GLN A 296 55.20 -150.75 -11.36
CA GLN A 296 54.32 -151.69 -12.03
C GLN A 296 54.36 -153.02 -11.32
N TYR A 297 53.19 -153.64 -11.19
CA TYR A 297 53.00 -154.98 -10.66
C TYR A 297 52.22 -155.82 -11.66
N LYS A 298 52.82 -156.92 -12.15
CA LYS A 298 52.11 -157.89 -13.00
C LYS A 298 51.36 -158.86 -12.11
N THR A 299 50.03 -158.86 -12.22
CA THR A 299 49.17 -159.80 -11.49
C THR A 299 49.08 -161.16 -12.18
N SER A 300 49.32 -161.21 -13.49
CA SER A 300 49.40 -162.44 -14.30
C SER A 300 50.19 -162.16 -15.60
N THR A 301 50.42 -163.17 -16.44
CA THR A 301 51.10 -163.02 -17.75
C THR A 301 50.39 -162.00 -18.65
N ASN A 302 49.07 -161.85 -18.47
CA ASN A 302 48.18 -161.06 -19.30
C ASN A 302 47.62 -159.80 -18.61
N SER A 303 48.02 -159.53 -17.36
CA SER A 303 47.46 -158.42 -16.56
C SER A 303 48.52 -157.65 -15.78
N ASN A 304 48.52 -156.32 -15.89
CA ASN A 304 49.43 -155.46 -15.11
C ASN A 304 48.71 -154.24 -14.53
N VAL A 305 49.15 -153.83 -13.35
CA VAL A 305 48.74 -152.60 -12.66
C VAL A 305 49.95 -151.67 -12.59
N ARG A 306 49.73 -150.38 -12.82
CA ARG A 306 50.77 -149.34 -12.73
C ARG A 306 50.30 -148.22 -11.82
N ALA A 307 51.20 -147.68 -11.01
CA ALA A 307 51.00 -146.47 -10.23
C ALA A 307 52.18 -145.54 -10.46
N ASN A 308 51.88 -144.29 -10.78
CA ASN A 308 52.82 -143.28 -11.24
C ASN A 308 52.65 -142.01 -10.44
N PHE A 309 53.78 -141.40 -10.09
CA PHE A 309 53.86 -140.18 -9.31
C PHE A 309 54.89 -139.27 -9.95
N ALA A 310 54.55 -138.01 -10.15
CA ALA A 310 55.44 -137.01 -10.72
C ALA A 310 55.42 -135.74 -9.90
N LYS A 311 56.57 -135.08 -9.84
CA LYS A 311 56.70 -133.74 -9.28
C LYS A 311 57.26 -132.82 -10.35
N ASP A 312 56.59 -131.70 -10.54
CA ASP A 312 56.96 -130.73 -11.57
C ASP A 312 57.71 -129.50 -11.04
N SER A 313 58.24 -128.72 -11.96
CA SER A 313 59.01 -127.49 -11.71
C SER A 313 58.18 -126.36 -11.08
N THR A 314 56.85 -126.46 -11.05
CA THR A 314 55.97 -125.55 -10.29
C THR A 314 55.68 -126.04 -8.87
N GLY A 315 56.32 -127.15 -8.46
CA GLY A 315 56.15 -127.77 -7.16
C GLY A 315 54.84 -128.54 -7.00
N ARG A 316 54.08 -128.75 -8.08
CA ARG A 316 52.86 -129.55 -8.06
C ARG A 316 53.19 -131.04 -8.20
N PHE A 317 52.33 -131.85 -7.61
CA PHE A 317 52.43 -133.30 -7.62
C PHE A 317 51.30 -133.87 -8.48
N THR A 318 51.65 -134.72 -9.42
CA THR A 318 50.72 -135.43 -10.31
C THR A 318 50.79 -136.91 -9.99
N SER A 319 49.66 -137.56 -9.80
CA SER A 319 49.61 -139.01 -9.60
C SER A 319 48.61 -139.65 -10.55
N GLY A 320 48.90 -140.84 -11.03
CA GLY A 320 48.00 -141.61 -11.87
C GLY A 320 48.20 -143.10 -11.65
N ALA A 321 47.13 -143.87 -11.73
CA ALA A 321 47.19 -145.33 -11.71
C ALA A 321 46.42 -145.87 -12.91
N GLY A 322 46.85 -147.01 -13.42
CA GLY A 322 46.25 -147.66 -14.58
C GLY A 322 46.35 -149.16 -14.48
N PHE A 323 45.49 -149.83 -15.22
CA PHE A 323 45.45 -151.29 -15.30
C PHE A 323 45.31 -151.68 -16.75
N ALA A 324 46.02 -152.72 -17.16
CA ALA A 324 45.98 -153.27 -18.50
C ALA A 324 45.70 -154.77 -18.46
N LEU A 325 44.85 -155.22 -19.38
CA LEU A 325 44.57 -156.62 -19.68
C LEU A 325 44.82 -156.85 -21.17
N GLY A 326 45.70 -157.80 -21.50
CA GLY A 326 45.92 -158.26 -22.87
C GLY A 326 45.32 -159.65 -23.04
N TRP A 327 44.62 -159.89 -24.14
CA TRP A 327 44.09 -161.21 -24.52
C TRP A 327 44.76 -161.70 -25.79
#